data_AF-A0AAV2YUG1-F1
#
_entry.id   AF-A0AAV2YUG1-F1
#
_cell.length_a   1.000
_cell.length_b   1.000
_cell.length_c   1.000
_cell.angle_alpha   90.00
_cell.angle_beta   90.00
_cell.angle_gamma   90.00
#
_symmetry.space_group_name_H-M   'P 1'
#
loop_
_entity.id
_entity.type
_entity.pdbx_description
1 polymer ?
#
loop_
_entity_poly.entity_id
_entity_poly.type
_entity_poly.pdbx_seq_one_letter_code
_entity_poly.pdbx_strand_id
1 'polypeptide(L)'
;MINRNVAKLKLPASMNRVHSSFNIELLTKFVPSPQKFGPRPIPKAAPIVIDDTTGEMLHIVERLLKQKQFNRKRYWLVQWHGLPRAKTPGKRKPCSRSYPTGPT
;
A
#
# COMPACT_ATOMS: atom_id res chain seq x y z
N MET A 1 6.26 46.91 -7.84
CA MET A 1 7.67 46.55 -7.62
C MET A 1 7.72 45.39 -6.64
N ILE A 2 8.37 44.28 -6.98
CA ILE A 2 8.57 43.15 -6.05
C ILE A 2 9.75 43.53 -5.15
N ASN A 3 9.60 43.35 -3.82
CA ASN A 3 10.70 43.53 -2.88
C ASN A 3 11.88 42.64 -3.30
N ARG A 4 13.12 43.16 -3.28
CA ARG A 4 14.34 42.43 -3.64
C ARG A 4 14.51 41.12 -2.86
N ASN A 5 13.91 41.03 -1.66
CA ASN A 5 13.92 39.87 -0.79
C ASN A 5 12.81 38.82 -1.10
N VAL A 6 12.05 38.98 -2.18
CA VAL A 6 10.97 38.05 -2.54
C VAL A 6 11.30 37.34 -3.85
N ALA A 7 11.39 36.01 -3.80
CA ALA A 7 11.51 35.16 -4.97
C ALA A 7 10.17 34.54 -5.34
N LYS A 8 9.88 34.45 -6.64
CA LYS A 8 8.73 33.69 -7.16
C LYS A 8 9.20 32.36 -7.74
N LEU A 9 8.67 31.25 -7.22
CA LEU A 9 8.95 29.90 -7.70
C LEU A 9 7.82 29.40 -8.61
N LYS A 10 8.19 28.63 -9.64
CA LYS A 10 7.24 27.88 -10.45
C LYS A 10 6.90 26.58 -9.71
N LEU A 11 5.79 26.58 -8.98
CA LEU A 11 5.35 25.43 -8.21
C LEU A 11 4.61 24.41 -9.10
N PRO A 12 4.73 23.10 -8.81
CA PRO A 12 3.95 22.07 -9.49
C PRO A 12 2.46 22.18 -9.12
N ALA A 13 1.59 21.67 -9.99
CA ALA A 13 0.14 21.75 -9.81
C ALA A 13 -0.38 21.08 -8.53
N SER A 14 0.36 20.10 -7.99
CA SER A 14 0.04 19.47 -6.70
C SER A 14 0.17 20.44 -5.51
N MET A 15 0.92 21.55 -5.66
CA MET A 15 1.18 22.56 -4.64
C MET A 15 0.39 23.87 -4.88
N ASN A 16 -0.75 23.81 -5.57
CA ASN A 16 -1.57 25.00 -5.88
C ASN A 16 -2.07 25.78 -4.65
N ARG A 17 -2.07 25.15 -3.47
CA ARG A 17 -2.47 25.80 -2.20
C ARG A 17 -1.35 26.63 -1.56
N VAL A 18 -0.10 26.47 -2.02
CA VAL A 18 1.06 27.19 -1.47
C VAL A 18 1.31 28.43 -2.33
N HIS A 19 1.59 29.56 -1.69
CA HIS A 19 1.95 30.77 -2.42
C HIS A 19 3.28 30.58 -3.15
N SER A 20 3.35 31.00 -4.41
CA SER A 20 4.56 30.94 -5.22
C SER A 20 5.64 31.94 -4.79
N SER A 21 5.30 32.92 -3.95
CA SER A 21 6.20 34.00 -3.53
C SER A 21 6.79 33.68 -2.15
N PHE A 22 8.11 33.62 -2.03
CA PHE A 22 8.83 33.27 -0.81
C PHE A 22 9.84 34.35 -0.45
N ASN A 23 10.07 34.53 0.84
CA ASN A 23 11.14 35.38 1.35
C ASN A 23 12.48 34.63 1.24
N ILE A 24 13.46 35.22 0.57
CA ILE A 24 14.75 34.58 0.26
C ILE A 24 15.60 34.42 1.53
N GLU A 25 15.60 35.40 2.43
CA GLU A 25 16.37 35.37 3.69
C GLU A 25 15.92 34.28 4.66
N LEU A 26 14.66 33.81 4.53
CA LEU A 26 14.12 32.74 5.37
C LEU A 26 14.40 31.33 4.82
N LEU A 27 14.96 31.21 3.61
CA LEU A 27 15.23 29.91 3.01
C LEU A 27 16.46 29.26 3.66
N THR A 28 16.29 28.01 4.06
CA THR A 28 17.39 27.17 4.56
C THR A 28 17.92 26.28 3.44
N LYS A 29 19.22 25.95 3.53
CA LYS A 29 19.86 25.04 2.57
C LYS A 29 19.17 23.68 2.59
N PHE A 30 18.75 23.20 1.41
CA PHE A 30 18.23 21.85 1.27
C PHE A 30 19.29 20.82 1.68
N VAL A 31 18.93 19.92 2.59
CA VAL A 31 19.76 18.78 3.00
C VAL A 31 19.12 17.52 2.43
N PRO A 32 19.80 16.77 1.56
CA PRO A 32 19.25 15.53 1.02
C PRO A 32 18.98 14.53 2.16
N SER A 33 17.97 13.70 1.98
CA SER A 33 17.68 12.65 2.97
C SER A 33 18.89 11.71 3.08
N PRO A 34 19.34 11.36 4.29
CA PRO A 34 20.46 10.45 4.46
C PRO A 34 20.10 9.07 3.91
N GLN A 35 21.09 8.34 3.37
CA GLN A 35 20.92 7.07 2.65
C GLN A 35 20.17 6.00 3.47
N LYS A 36 20.22 6.09 4.80
CA LYS A 36 19.43 5.25 5.73
C LYS A 36 17.91 5.35 5.54
N PHE A 37 17.42 6.45 4.96
CA PHE A 37 16.02 6.66 4.58
C PHE A 37 15.80 6.51 3.07
N GLY A 38 16.60 5.67 2.41
CA GLY A 38 16.36 5.28 1.03
C GLY A 38 14.93 4.77 0.83
N PRO A 39 14.44 4.77 -0.43
CA PRO A 39 13.09 4.31 -0.73
C PRO A 39 12.89 2.90 -0.17
N ARG A 40 11.80 2.72 0.60
CA ARG A 40 11.43 1.38 1.09
C ARG A 40 11.12 0.52 -0.14
N PRO A 41 11.55 -0.75 -0.17
CA PRO A 41 11.16 -1.65 -1.24
C PRO A 41 9.63 -1.72 -1.28
N ILE A 42 9.05 -1.35 -2.43
CA ILE A 42 7.61 -1.47 -2.66
C ILE A 42 7.29 -2.96 -2.52
N PRO A 43 6.40 -3.37 -1.60
CA PRO A 43 6.06 -4.77 -1.47
C PRO A 43 5.45 -5.24 -2.79
N LYS A 44 6.01 -6.31 -3.39
CA LYS A 44 5.42 -6.96 -4.55
C LYS A 44 3.98 -7.32 -4.18
N ALA A 45 3.02 -6.81 -4.94
CA ALA A 45 1.62 -7.11 -4.74
C ALA A 45 1.41 -8.62 -4.87
N ALA A 46 0.54 -9.20 -4.03
CA ALA A 46 0.11 -10.58 -4.21
C ALA A 46 -0.64 -10.68 -5.56
N PRO A 47 -0.44 -11.76 -6.33
CA PRO A 47 -1.18 -11.97 -7.57
C PRO A 47 -2.70 -11.98 -7.28
N ILE A 48 -3.42 -11.23 -8.10
CA ILE A 48 -4.89 -11.15 -8.10
C ILE A 48 -5.35 -11.80 -9.40
N VAL A 49 -6.24 -12.78 -9.30
CA VAL A 49 -6.93 -13.37 -10.44
C VAL A 49 -8.23 -12.59 -10.61
N ILE A 50 -8.52 -12.13 -11.82
CA ILE A 50 -9.82 -11.53 -12.13
C ILE A 50 -10.71 -12.67 -12.62
N ASP A 51 -11.88 -12.84 -12.00
CA ASP A 51 -12.88 -13.78 -12.49
C ASP A 51 -13.53 -13.20 -13.75
N ASP A 52 -13.40 -13.90 -14.88
CA ASP A 52 -13.92 -13.46 -16.18
C ASP A 52 -15.46 -13.36 -16.20
N THR A 53 -16.14 -14.05 -15.27
CA THR A 53 -17.60 -14.08 -15.21
C THR A 53 -18.21 -12.98 -14.34
N THR A 54 -17.54 -12.66 -13.22
CA THR A 54 -18.04 -11.70 -12.22
C THR A 54 -17.29 -10.37 -12.27
N GLY A 55 -16.11 -10.34 -12.91
CA GLY A 55 -15.18 -9.20 -12.88
C GLY A 55 -14.53 -8.98 -11.51
N GLU A 56 -14.71 -9.92 -10.57
CA GLU A 56 -14.22 -9.79 -9.21
C GLU A 56 -12.73 -10.14 -9.08
N MET A 57 -12.02 -9.35 -8.30
CA MET A 57 -10.61 -9.56 -7.96
C MET A 57 -10.49 -10.62 -6.85
N LEU A 58 -10.15 -11.85 -7.22
CA LEU A 58 -9.96 -12.99 -6.32
C LEU A 58 -8.49 -13.20 -5.98
N HIS A 59 -8.23 -13.62 -4.74
CA HIS A 59 -6.90 -14.01 -4.29
C HIS A 59 -6.78 -15.53 -4.19
N ILE A 60 -5.70 -16.09 -4.74
CA ILE A 60 -5.41 -17.52 -4.66
C ILE A 60 -4.91 -17.86 -3.26
N VAL A 61 -5.61 -18.77 -2.59
CA VAL A 61 -5.20 -19.35 -1.31
C VAL A 61 -4.29 -20.54 -1.58
N GLU A 62 -3.06 -20.48 -1.08
CA GLU A 62 -2.10 -21.60 -1.19
C GLU A 62 -2.33 -22.63 -0.09
N ARG A 63 -2.48 -22.17 1.17
CA ARG A 63 -2.67 -23.07 2.32
C ARG A 63 -3.42 -22.40 3.48
N LEU A 64 -4.23 -23.17 4.20
CA LEU A 64 -4.77 -22.77 5.50
C LEU A 64 -3.78 -23.19 6.61
N LEU A 65 -3.29 -22.22 7.37
CA LEU A 65 -2.25 -22.44 8.38
C LEU A 65 -2.81 -22.74 9.76
N LYS A 66 -3.84 -22.01 10.20
CA LYS A 66 -4.39 -22.12 11.55
C LYS A 66 -5.86 -21.74 11.58
N GLN A 67 -6.63 -22.43 12.41
CA GLN A 67 -8.02 -22.08 12.71
C GLN A 67 -8.13 -21.44 14.10
N LYS A 68 -9.00 -20.45 14.25
CA LYS A 68 -9.33 -19.85 15.55
C LYS A 68 -10.81 -19.51 15.61
N GLN A 69 -11.44 -19.74 16.76
CA GLN A 69 -12.79 -19.27 17.05
C GLN A 69 -12.72 -17.99 17.89
N PHE A 70 -13.44 -16.94 17.46
CA PHE A 70 -13.56 -15.67 18.19
C PHE A 70 -14.97 -15.11 18.01
N ASN A 71 -15.62 -14.69 19.09
CA ASN A 71 -17.03 -14.24 19.08
C ASN A 71 -17.96 -15.20 18.32
N ARG A 72 -17.88 -16.51 18.62
CA ARG A 72 -18.65 -17.60 17.98
C ARG A 72 -18.45 -17.73 16.46
N LYS A 73 -17.55 -16.95 15.85
CA LYS A 73 -17.19 -17.03 14.43
C LYS A 73 -15.84 -17.75 14.28
N ARG A 74 -15.75 -18.61 13.26
CA ARG A 74 -14.51 -19.29 12.88
C ARG A 74 -13.72 -18.41 11.91
N TYR A 75 -12.43 -18.26 12.19
CA TYR A 75 -11.46 -17.53 11.38
C TYR A 75 -10.30 -18.43 11.02
N TRP A 76 -9.70 -18.15 9.86
CA TRP A 76 -8.54 -18.89 9.35
C TRP A 76 -7.38 -17.94 9.12
N LEU A 77 -6.19 -18.40 9.50
CA LEU A 77 -4.94 -17.84 9.02
C LEU A 77 -4.62 -18.47 7.67
N VAL A 78 -4.49 -17.64 6.65
CA VAL A 78 -4.35 -18.06 5.26
C VAL A 78 -2.97 -17.68 4.73
N GLN A 79 -2.31 -18.61 4.06
CA GLN A 79 -1.14 -18.36 3.24
C GLN A 79 -1.61 -18.07 1.81
N TRP A 80 -1.30 -16.86 1.33
CA TRP A 80 -1.61 -16.42 -0.02
C TRP A 80 -0.53 -16.88 -0.99
N HIS A 81 -0.94 -17.25 -2.20
CA HIS A 81 0.00 -17.62 -3.25
C HIS A 81 0.94 -16.44 -3.57
N GLY A 82 2.24 -16.71 -3.68
CA GLY A 82 3.26 -15.71 -3.99
C GLY A 82 3.73 -14.84 -2.80
N LEU A 83 3.23 -15.07 -1.58
CA LEU A 83 3.67 -14.35 -0.39
C LEU A 83 4.43 -15.28 0.58
N PRO A 84 5.68 -14.96 0.96
CA PRO A 84 6.45 -15.82 1.85
C PRO A 84 5.81 -15.90 3.25
N ARG A 85 5.89 -17.07 3.89
CA ARG A 85 5.25 -17.40 5.18
C ARG A 85 5.54 -16.41 6.32
N ALA A 86 6.71 -15.76 6.32
CA ALA A 86 7.07 -14.76 7.32
C ALA A 86 6.35 -13.40 7.14
N LYS A 87 5.82 -13.14 5.94
CA LYS A 87 5.15 -11.89 5.57
C LYS A 87 3.68 -12.08 5.22
N THR A 88 3.05 -13.20 5.60
CA THR A 88 1.60 -13.35 5.46
C THR A 88 0.88 -12.48 6.50
N PRO A 89 0.26 -11.35 6.11
CA PRO A 89 -0.51 -10.56 7.05
C PRO A 89 -1.72 -11.40 7.46
N GLY A 90 -1.95 -11.54 8.77
CA GLY A 90 -3.12 -12.23 9.31
C GLY A 90 -4.40 -11.46 8.93
N LYS A 91 -4.97 -11.77 7.76
CA LYS A 91 -6.25 -11.20 7.34
C LYS A 91 -7.38 -12.03 7.91
N ARG A 92 -8.27 -11.37 8.64
CA ARG A 92 -9.49 -11.94 9.23
C ARG A 92 -10.54 -12.07 8.13
N LYS A 93 -10.69 -13.25 7.52
CA LYS A 93 -11.88 -13.54 6.71
C LYS A 93 -12.91 -14.29 7.58
N PRO A 94 -14.15 -13.78 7.72
CA PRO A 94 -15.23 -14.57 8.29
C PRO A 94 -15.51 -15.77 7.36
N CYS A 95 -16.00 -16.86 7.95
CA CYS A 95 -16.36 -18.05 7.21
C CYS A 95 -17.58 -17.78 6.30
N SER A 96 -17.35 -17.24 5.10
CA SER A 96 -18.30 -17.31 3.99
C SER A 96 -17.89 -18.48 3.09
N ARG A 97 -18.79 -19.44 2.97
CA ARG A 97 -18.58 -20.70 2.26
C ARG A 97 -18.66 -20.46 0.75
N SER A 98 -17.51 -20.45 0.08
CA SER A 98 -17.38 -20.83 -1.33
C SER A 98 -15.89 -20.92 -1.69
N TYR A 99 -15.42 -22.13 -2.00
CA TYR A 99 -14.24 -22.31 -2.82
C TYR A 99 -14.57 -23.41 -3.83
N PRO A 100 -14.47 -23.16 -5.14
CA PRO A 100 -14.50 -24.22 -6.13
C PRO A 100 -13.19 -25.01 -5.99
N THR A 101 -13.32 -26.31 -5.73
CA THR A 101 -12.21 -27.26 -5.85
C THR A 101 -11.91 -27.45 -7.34
N GLY A 102 -10.71 -27.05 -7.79
CA GLY A 102 -10.22 -27.43 -9.13
C GLY A 102 -9.99 -28.94 -9.23
N PRO A 103 -10.02 -29.52 -10.44
CA PRO A 103 -9.99 -30.97 -10.63
C PRO A 103 -8.58 -31.56 -10.44
N THR A 104 -8.58 -32.81 -9.98
CA THR A 104 -7.43 -33.71 -9.78
C THR A 104 -6.85 -34.21 -11.10
#